data_AF-A0A660X0X6-F1
#
_entry.id   AF-A0A660X0X6-F1
#
_cell.length_a   1.000
_cell.length_b   1.000
_cell.length_c   1.000
_cell.angle_alpha   90.00
_cell.angle_beta   90.00
_cell.angle_gamma   90.00
#
_symmetry.space_group_name_H-M   'P 1'
#
loop_
_entity.id
_entity.type
_entity.pdbx_description
1 polymer ?
#
loop_
_entity_poly.entity_id
_entity_poly.type
_entity_poly.pdbx_seq_one_letter_code
_entity_poly.pdbx_strand_id
1 'polypeptide(L)'
;MRSRVLVYHKIDDIFELSLNCIKPARFEVQISSLERAGKRFSTISDFKSPVEGEVIAISFDDAYECVYRHAYPILDRYGIPATVFVIADYIGKKNLWDVPLSVKRERHLNKEQIHELVSRGWEIGSHTLTHRCLTILGNGELKEELEISKKRLEDLFGVEVKALSVPFGRLNQRVADAALGVGYKIICGFFPFRLYYGRAYIGEIPRLAVYSIDSVHEVLSKVGNNKSRLFREVLKQNIINFCANGTILVKSLG
;
A
#
# COMPACT_ATOMS: atom_id res chain seq x y z
N MET A 1 -10.50 -17.62 -8.83
CA MET A 1 -9.14 -17.15 -8.53
C MET A 1 -9.23 -15.98 -7.55
N ARG A 2 -8.53 -15.99 -6.42
CA ARG A 2 -8.61 -14.89 -5.44
C ARG A 2 -7.21 -14.46 -5.04
N SER A 3 -6.55 -13.72 -5.93
CA SER A 3 -5.36 -12.96 -5.53
C SER A 3 -5.77 -11.92 -4.49
N ARG A 4 -4.93 -11.73 -3.47
CA ARG A 4 -5.18 -10.79 -2.38
C ARG A 4 -3.99 -9.88 -2.21
N VAL A 5 -4.25 -8.62 -1.94
CA VAL A 5 -3.19 -7.68 -1.58
C VAL A 5 -3.39 -7.27 -0.12
N LEU A 6 -2.37 -7.50 0.70
CA LEU A 6 -2.28 -6.91 2.02
C LEU A 6 -1.51 -5.59 1.91
N VAL A 7 -1.99 -4.55 2.59
CA VAL A 7 -1.28 -3.27 2.67
C VAL A 7 -0.90 -2.96 4.10
N TYR A 8 0.39 -2.71 4.28
CA TYR A 8 1.06 -2.25 5.48
C TYR A 8 1.57 -0.82 5.24
N HIS A 9 1.96 -0.11 6.29
CA HIS A 9 2.63 1.19 6.16
C HIS A 9 3.96 1.16 6.92
N LYS A 10 3.91 1.14 8.25
CA LYS A 10 5.10 1.19 9.11
C LYS A 10 5.30 -0.13 9.83
N ILE A 11 6.53 -0.64 9.79
CA ILE A 11 6.99 -1.75 10.63
C ILE A 11 8.08 -1.21 11.55
N ASP A 12 7.72 -0.88 12.79
CA ASP A 12 8.65 -0.26 13.75
C ASP A 12 8.22 -0.54 15.20
N ASP A 13 9.16 -0.43 16.14
CA ASP A 13 8.91 -0.59 17.58
C ASP A 13 8.59 0.75 18.27
N ILE A 14 8.63 1.85 17.51
CA ILE A 14 8.24 3.18 17.97
C ILE A 14 6.76 3.19 18.35
N PHE A 15 6.47 3.77 19.52
CA PHE A 15 5.10 4.03 19.92
C PHE A 15 4.47 5.09 19.02
N GLU A 16 3.37 4.72 18.36
CA GLU A 16 2.57 5.60 17.52
C GLU A 16 1.09 5.39 17.89
N LEU A 17 0.32 6.48 17.94
CA LEU A 17 -1.12 6.42 18.21
C LEU A 17 -1.92 5.97 16.97
N SER A 18 -1.29 5.93 15.80
CA SER A 18 -1.91 5.45 14.58
C SER A 18 -2.06 3.92 14.57
N LEU A 19 -3.05 3.44 13.83
CA LEU A 19 -3.25 2.01 13.62
C LEU A 19 -2.32 1.44 12.54
N ASN A 20 -1.47 2.26 11.93
CA ASN A 20 -0.68 1.91 10.74
C ASN A 20 0.76 1.48 11.07
N CYS A 21 1.14 1.47 12.35
CA CYS A 21 2.44 1.00 12.83
C CYS A 21 2.34 -0.39 13.49
N ILE A 22 3.00 -1.38 12.90
CA ILE A 22 3.02 -2.77 13.41
C ILE A 22 4.42 -3.11 13.89
N LYS A 23 4.53 -3.67 15.10
CA LYS A 23 5.83 -4.09 15.64
C LYS A 23 6.49 -5.17 14.76
N PRO A 24 7.82 -5.14 14.55
CA PRO A 24 8.54 -6.13 13.75
C PRO A 24 8.25 -7.57 14.17
N ALA A 25 8.24 -7.86 15.48
CA ALA A 25 7.93 -9.21 15.99
C ALA A 25 6.52 -9.68 15.60
N ARG A 26 5.53 -8.78 15.62
CA ARG A 26 4.15 -9.11 15.20
C ARG A 26 4.08 -9.32 13.69
N PHE A 27 4.78 -8.49 12.92
CA PHE A 27 4.88 -8.65 11.47
C PHE A 27 5.50 -10.00 11.09
N GLU A 28 6.60 -10.40 11.73
CA GLU A 28 7.22 -11.71 11.49
C GLU A 28 6.30 -12.89 11.81
N VAL A 29 5.54 -12.81 12.91
CA VAL A 29 4.54 -13.82 13.26
C VAL A 29 3.41 -13.88 12.22
N GLN A 30 3.00 -12.74 11.64
CA GLN A 30 2.02 -12.71 10.55
C GLN A 30 2.58 -13.35 9.28
N ILE A 31 3.80 -12.99 8.87
CA ILE A 31 4.48 -13.52 7.67
C ILE A 31 4.69 -15.03 7.77
N SER A 32 5.30 -15.51 8.87
CA SER A 32 5.50 -16.94 9.11
C SER A 32 4.19 -17.74 9.19
N SER A 33 3.09 -17.12 9.62
CA SER A 33 1.78 -17.79 9.65
C SER A 33 1.13 -17.86 8.26
N LEU A 34 1.37 -16.87 7.40
CA LEU A 34 0.95 -16.94 5.99
C LEU A 34 1.75 -18.01 5.24
N GLU A 35 3.06 -18.07 5.46
CA GLU A 35 3.93 -19.11 4.88
C GLU A 35 3.49 -20.51 5.32
N ARG A 36 3.35 -20.77 6.62
CA ARG A 36 2.87 -22.06 7.16
C ARG A 36 1.47 -22.45 6.67
N ALA A 37 0.65 -21.47 6.29
CA ALA A 37 -0.67 -21.71 5.68
C ALA A 37 -0.60 -22.04 4.18
N GLY A 38 0.59 -22.26 3.62
CA GLY A 38 0.82 -22.63 2.24
C GLY A 38 0.55 -21.51 1.23
N LYS A 39 0.61 -20.24 1.65
CA LYS A 39 0.37 -19.12 0.76
C LYS A 39 1.54 -18.90 -0.18
N ARG A 40 1.22 -18.52 -1.42
CA ARG A 40 2.20 -18.13 -2.42
C ARG A 40 2.28 -16.62 -2.50
N PHE A 41 3.45 -16.08 -2.79
CA PHE A 41 3.67 -14.64 -2.80
C PHE A 41 4.14 -14.14 -4.17
N SER A 42 3.76 -12.91 -4.51
CA SER A 42 4.22 -12.19 -5.69
C SER A 42 4.24 -10.69 -5.41
N THR A 43 4.89 -9.93 -6.30
CA THR A 43 4.63 -8.49 -6.42
C THR A 43 3.21 -8.28 -6.96
N ILE A 44 2.70 -7.04 -6.87
CA ILE A 44 1.36 -6.69 -7.35
C ILE A 44 1.27 -6.84 -8.87
N SER A 45 2.29 -6.38 -9.61
CA SER A 45 2.31 -6.51 -11.07
C SER A 45 2.48 -7.94 -11.57
N ASP A 46 3.08 -8.82 -10.76
CA ASP A 46 3.29 -10.22 -11.12
C ASP A 46 2.16 -11.16 -10.65
N PHE A 47 0.97 -10.62 -10.39
CA PHE A 47 -0.25 -11.43 -10.34
C PHE A 47 -0.51 -12.07 -11.71
N LYS A 48 0.23 -13.14 -12.03
CA LYS A 48 0.01 -13.97 -13.22
C LYS A 48 -1.33 -14.68 -13.08
N SER A 49 -2.24 -14.39 -14.01
CA SER A 49 -3.46 -15.19 -14.24
C SER A 49 -3.12 -16.44 -15.08
N PRO A 50 -3.76 -17.61 -14.89
CA PRO A 50 -4.12 -18.30 -13.67
C PRO A 50 -3.13 -19.45 -13.41
N VAL A 51 -2.33 -19.38 -12.36
CA VAL A 51 -1.71 -20.57 -11.78
C VAL A 51 -2.61 -21.00 -10.62
N GLU A 52 -2.96 -22.29 -10.53
CA GLU A 52 -3.73 -22.80 -9.40
C GLU A 52 -3.10 -22.37 -8.06
N GLY A 53 -3.89 -21.76 -7.18
CA GLY A 53 -3.47 -21.30 -5.85
C GLY A 53 -3.95 -19.89 -5.46
N GLU A 54 -3.86 -19.59 -4.16
CA GLU A 54 -4.10 -18.25 -3.61
C GLU A 54 -2.76 -17.49 -3.54
N VAL A 55 -2.56 -16.54 -4.46
CA VAL A 55 -1.37 -15.66 -4.46
C VAL A 55 -1.66 -14.41 -3.65
N ILE A 56 -0.73 -14.05 -2.76
CA ILE A 56 -0.80 -12.86 -1.91
C ILE A 56 0.31 -11.90 -2.33
N ALA A 57 -0.03 -10.63 -2.55
CA ALA A 57 0.97 -9.57 -2.57
C ALA A 57 1.00 -8.86 -1.21
N ILE A 58 2.21 -8.66 -0.71
CA ILE A 58 2.47 -7.77 0.43
C ILE A 58 2.88 -6.42 -0.15
N SER A 59 2.22 -5.36 0.31
CA SER A 59 2.54 -4.00 -0.13
C SER A 59 2.72 -3.03 1.02
N PHE A 60 3.55 -2.02 0.79
CA PHE A 60 3.83 -0.95 1.74
C PHE A 60 3.56 0.39 1.08
N ASP A 61 2.70 1.20 1.70
CA ASP A 61 2.50 2.60 1.28
C ASP A 61 3.53 3.52 1.94
N ASP A 62 3.65 4.74 1.41
CA ASP A 62 4.51 5.84 1.84
C ASP A 62 6.02 5.63 1.74
N ALA A 63 6.51 4.40 1.54
CA ALA A 63 7.94 4.10 1.48
C ALA A 63 8.70 4.60 2.73
N TYR A 64 8.22 4.30 3.94
CA TYR A 64 8.94 4.63 5.18
C TYR A 64 10.27 3.87 5.30
N GLU A 65 11.29 4.51 5.84
CA GLU A 65 12.61 3.92 6.07
C GLU A 65 12.56 2.68 6.98
N CYS A 66 11.60 2.64 7.92
CA CYS A 66 11.39 1.48 8.79
C CYS A 66 11.04 0.20 8.01
N VAL A 67 10.44 0.31 6.82
CA VAL A 67 10.18 -0.83 5.94
C VAL A 67 11.49 -1.50 5.52
N TYR A 68 12.49 -0.72 5.12
CA TYR A 68 13.81 -1.26 4.79
C TYR A 68 14.55 -1.78 6.02
N ARG A 69 14.46 -1.09 7.17
CA ARG A 69 15.16 -1.52 8.39
C ARG A 69 14.59 -2.80 9.02
N HIS A 70 13.27 -2.99 8.93
CA HIS A 70 12.58 -4.04 9.69
C HIS A 70 11.81 -5.03 8.81
N ALA A 71 11.02 -4.56 7.85
CA ALA A 71 10.19 -5.44 7.03
C ALA A 71 11.02 -6.22 6.01
N TYR A 72 11.95 -5.56 5.31
CA TYR A 72 12.79 -6.17 4.28
C TYR A 72 13.62 -7.35 4.82
N PRO A 73 14.38 -7.25 5.92
CA PRO A 73 15.15 -8.38 6.43
C PRO A 73 14.28 -9.56 6.87
N ILE A 74 13.04 -9.30 7.30
CA ILE A 74 12.08 -10.37 7.63
C ILE A 74 11.64 -11.05 6.33
N LEU A 75 11.14 -10.31 5.36
CA LEU A 75 10.65 -10.86 4.09
C LEU A 75 11.73 -11.59 3.30
N ASP A 76 12.97 -11.08 3.31
CA ASP A 76 14.13 -11.70 2.65
C ASP A 76 14.43 -13.10 3.21
N ARG A 77 14.33 -13.29 4.53
CA ARG A 77 14.50 -14.62 5.17
C ARG A 77 13.48 -15.66 4.69
N TYR A 78 12.29 -15.22 4.30
CA TYR A 78 11.24 -16.10 3.77
C TYR A 78 11.23 -16.14 2.23
N GLY A 79 12.12 -15.41 1.55
CA GLY A 79 12.13 -15.29 0.09
C GLY A 79 10.84 -14.67 -0.47
N ILE A 80 10.20 -13.77 0.29
CA ILE A 80 8.91 -13.18 -0.09
C ILE A 80 9.14 -11.83 -0.80
N PRO A 81 8.74 -11.69 -2.08
CA PRO A 81 8.76 -10.40 -2.75
C PRO A 81 7.65 -9.49 -2.22
N ALA A 82 7.85 -8.18 -2.31
CA ALA A 82 6.86 -7.18 -1.93
C ALA A 82 6.85 -5.99 -2.90
N THR A 83 5.81 -5.16 -2.80
CA THR A 83 5.68 -3.90 -3.55
C THR A 83 5.73 -2.73 -2.58
N VAL A 84 6.58 -1.73 -2.83
CA VAL A 84 6.59 -0.47 -2.07
C VAL A 84 6.12 0.69 -2.96
N PHE A 85 5.15 1.47 -2.48
CA PHE A 85 4.64 2.64 -3.19
C PHE A 85 5.34 3.90 -2.69
N VAL A 86 6.05 4.56 -3.61
CA VAL A 86 6.97 5.67 -3.30
C VAL A 86 6.33 7.01 -3.60
N ILE A 87 6.38 7.92 -2.64
CA ILE A 87 6.02 9.33 -2.84
C ILE A 87 7.23 10.04 -3.46
N ALA A 88 7.14 10.43 -4.74
CA ALA A 88 8.32 10.78 -5.53
C ALA A 88 9.07 12.03 -5.01
N ASP A 89 8.38 13.01 -4.40
CA ASP A 89 9.03 14.17 -3.78
C ASP A 89 9.62 13.89 -2.40
N TYR A 90 9.33 12.75 -1.79
CA TYR A 90 9.71 12.45 -0.41
C TYR A 90 10.88 11.47 -0.27
N ILE A 91 11.45 10.98 -1.38
CA ILE A 91 12.64 10.12 -1.36
C ILE A 91 13.75 10.75 -0.51
N GLY A 92 14.17 10.03 0.54
CA GLY A 92 15.19 10.45 1.51
C GLY A 92 14.77 11.57 2.48
N LYS A 93 13.57 12.14 2.33
CA LYS A 93 13.05 13.23 3.17
C LYS A 93 12.28 12.68 4.38
N LYS A 94 11.83 13.58 5.25
CA LYS A 94 10.94 13.25 6.37
C LYS A 94 9.51 13.69 6.06
N ASN A 95 8.51 12.92 6.50
CA ASN A 95 7.11 13.32 6.38
C ASN A 95 6.79 14.55 7.22
N LEU A 96 5.76 15.28 6.80
CA LEU A 96 5.25 16.46 7.50
C LEU A 96 3.83 16.26 8.04
N TRP A 97 3.10 15.24 7.59
CA TRP A 97 1.66 15.06 7.85
C TRP A 97 1.33 14.17 9.06
N ASP A 98 2.23 13.28 9.50
CA ASP A 98 1.95 12.32 10.60
C ASP A 98 2.33 12.83 12.00
N VAL A 99 2.92 14.01 12.10
CA VAL A 99 3.53 14.53 13.34
C VAL A 99 2.57 14.55 14.55
N PRO A 100 1.25 14.78 14.42
CA PRO A 100 0.36 14.71 15.58
C PRO A 100 0.05 13.28 16.07
N LEU A 101 0.28 12.26 15.24
CA LEU A 101 -0.06 10.86 15.55
C LEU A 101 1.19 10.02 15.89
N SER A 102 2.37 10.48 15.49
CA SER A 102 3.67 9.91 15.85
C SER A 102 4.44 10.85 16.78
N VAL A 103 5.24 10.27 17.66
CA VAL A 103 6.18 11.02 18.50
C VAL A 103 7.35 11.62 17.69
N LYS A 104 7.50 11.28 16.40
CA LYS A 104 8.62 11.71 15.55
C LYS A 104 8.21 11.87 14.08
N ARG A 105 8.93 12.75 13.37
CA ARG A 105 8.92 12.79 11.91
C ARG A 105 9.61 11.56 11.35
N GLU A 106 8.89 10.79 10.54
CA GLU A 106 9.41 9.57 9.94
C GLU A 106 10.16 9.89 8.65
N ARG A 107 11.30 9.21 8.45
CA ARG A 107 12.06 9.30 7.21
C ARG A 107 11.49 8.32 6.18
N HIS A 108 11.50 8.72 4.91
CA HIS A 108 11.20 7.85 3.78
C HIS A 108 12.48 7.25 3.21
N LEU A 109 12.35 6.14 2.50
CA LEU A 109 13.44 5.46 1.82
C LEU A 109 14.24 6.43 0.96
N ASN A 110 15.56 6.37 1.04
CA ASN A 110 16.45 7.08 0.13
C ASN A 110 16.68 6.29 -1.17
N LYS A 111 17.43 6.88 -2.10
CA LYS A 111 17.65 6.29 -3.44
C LYS A 111 18.39 4.96 -3.34
N GLU A 112 19.38 4.87 -2.47
CA GLU A 112 20.22 3.69 -2.28
C GLU A 112 19.41 2.51 -1.74
N GLN A 113 18.58 2.76 -0.72
CA GLN A 113 17.68 1.76 -0.13
C GLN A 113 16.66 1.26 -1.16
N ILE A 114 16.07 2.15 -1.96
CA ILE A 114 15.11 1.74 -3.00
C ILE A 114 15.81 0.90 -4.08
N HIS A 115 17.01 1.29 -4.53
CA HIS A 115 17.78 0.49 -5.47
C HIS A 115 18.09 -0.90 -4.94
N GLU A 116 18.46 -1.02 -3.66
CA GLU A 116 18.72 -2.33 -3.06
C GLU A 116 17.45 -3.20 -3.05
N LEU A 117 16.30 -2.65 -2.60
CA LEU A 117 15.03 -3.39 -2.62
C LEU A 117 14.70 -3.90 -4.03
N VAL A 118 14.81 -3.04 -5.04
CA VAL A 118 14.58 -3.43 -6.45
C VAL A 118 15.55 -4.54 -6.89
N SER A 119 16.83 -4.44 -6.55
CA SER A 119 17.83 -5.47 -6.86
C SER A 119 17.55 -6.82 -6.20
N ARG A 120 16.76 -6.82 -5.12
CA ARG A 120 16.32 -7.99 -4.34
C ARG A 120 14.94 -8.50 -4.77
N GLY A 121 14.40 -8.00 -5.88
CA GLY A 121 13.13 -8.46 -6.44
C GLY A 121 11.90 -7.79 -5.87
N TRP A 122 12.04 -6.68 -5.13
CA TRP A 122 10.90 -5.84 -4.79
C TRP A 122 10.43 -5.05 -6.01
N GLU A 123 9.12 -4.84 -6.09
CA GLU A 123 8.52 -3.90 -7.03
C GLU A 123 8.43 -2.51 -6.39
N ILE A 124 8.65 -1.46 -7.20
CA ILE A 124 8.27 -0.10 -6.83
C ILE A 124 7.04 0.35 -7.61
N GLY A 125 6.08 0.93 -6.90
CA GLY A 125 4.94 1.63 -7.45
C GLY A 125 4.97 3.13 -7.12
N SER A 126 4.09 3.90 -7.74
CA SER A 126 3.93 5.32 -7.41
C SER A 126 2.92 5.52 -6.28
N HIS A 127 3.24 6.40 -5.33
CA HIS A 127 2.30 6.95 -4.35
C HIS A 127 2.08 8.46 -4.58
N THR A 128 2.03 8.83 -5.86
CA THR A 128 1.95 10.21 -6.38
C THR A 128 3.21 11.03 -6.11
N LEU A 129 3.17 12.30 -6.52
CA LEU A 129 4.29 13.21 -6.40
C LEU A 129 4.41 13.69 -4.96
N THR A 130 3.34 14.26 -4.42
CA THR A 130 3.34 14.95 -3.11
C THR A 130 2.40 14.35 -2.07
N HIS A 131 1.77 13.20 -2.35
CA HIS A 131 0.83 12.52 -1.45
C HIS A 131 -0.49 13.29 -1.20
N ARG A 132 -0.88 14.16 -2.13
CA ARG A 132 -2.16 14.90 -2.05
C ARG A 132 -3.35 14.00 -2.39
N CYS A 133 -4.52 14.33 -1.83
CA CYS A 133 -5.76 13.62 -2.10
C CYS A 133 -6.23 13.87 -3.56
N LEU A 134 -5.99 12.90 -4.45
CA LEU A 134 -6.24 13.06 -5.89
C LEU A 134 -7.69 13.43 -6.23
N THR A 135 -8.67 12.98 -5.44
CA THR A 135 -10.09 13.22 -5.73
C THR A 135 -10.50 14.69 -5.62
N ILE A 136 -9.77 15.50 -4.85
CA ILE A 136 -10.07 16.93 -4.63
C ILE A 136 -9.26 17.87 -5.53
N LEU A 137 -8.28 17.36 -6.27
CA LEU A 137 -7.40 18.18 -7.13
C LEU A 137 -8.09 18.58 -8.43
N GLY A 138 -7.72 19.74 -8.97
CA GLY A 138 -8.07 20.12 -10.34
C GLY A 138 -7.44 19.19 -11.37
N ASN A 139 -7.90 19.23 -12.63
CA ASN A 139 -7.42 18.31 -13.67
C ASN A 139 -5.92 18.50 -14.00
N GLY A 140 -5.43 19.73 -13.99
CA GLY A 140 -4.00 20.02 -14.19
C GLY A 140 -3.14 19.43 -13.08
N GLU A 141 -3.46 19.73 -11.82
CA GLU A 141 -2.76 19.21 -10.64
C GLU A 141 -2.84 17.67 -10.54
N LEU A 142 -3.99 17.07 -10.84
CA LEU A 142 -4.15 15.61 -10.87
C LEU A 142 -3.21 14.98 -11.90
N LYS A 143 -3.15 15.54 -13.10
CA LYS A 143 -2.27 15.05 -14.17
C LYS A 143 -0.80 15.19 -13.76
N GLU A 144 -0.43 16.33 -13.20
CA GLU A 144 0.93 16.60 -12.71
C GLU A 144 1.37 15.61 -11.62
N GLU A 145 0.52 15.38 -10.60
CA GLU A 145 0.78 14.40 -9.53
C GLU A 145 1.04 12.99 -10.06
N LEU A 146 0.38 12.61 -11.15
CA LEU A 146 0.46 11.27 -11.74
C LEU A 146 1.62 11.11 -12.72
N GLU A 147 1.79 12.06 -13.66
CA GLU A 147 2.79 12.00 -14.73
C GLU A 147 4.20 12.22 -14.19
N ILE A 148 4.41 13.26 -13.38
CA ILE A 148 5.74 13.58 -12.87
C ILE A 148 6.22 12.50 -11.91
N SER A 149 5.33 11.97 -11.05
CA SER A 149 5.71 10.89 -10.14
C SER A 149 6.12 9.62 -10.89
N LYS A 150 5.32 9.19 -11.89
CA LYS A 150 5.65 8.04 -12.74
C LYS A 150 7.00 8.24 -13.41
N LYS A 151 7.14 9.33 -14.18
CA LYS A 151 8.34 9.61 -14.94
C LYS A 151 9.58 9.69 -14.05
N ARG A 152 9.50 10.38 -12.92
CA ARG A 152 10.65 10.53 -12.02
C ARG A 152 11.10 9.19 -11.44
N LEU A 153 10.17 8.34 -11.02
CA LEU A 153 10.51 7.03 -10.48
C LEU A 153 11.14 6.14 -11.57
N GLU A 154 10.59 6.16 -12.79
CA GLU A 154 11.16 5.44 -13.94
C GLU A 154 12.57 5.93 -14.28
N ASP A 155 12.77 7.26 -14.35
CA ASP A 155 14.07 7.88 -14.64
C ASP A 155 15.12 7.60 -13.54
N LEU A 156 14.72 7.59 -12.26
CA LEU A 156 15.65 7.38 -11.14
C LEU A 156 16.09 5.93 -10.99
N PHE A 157 15.20 4.98 -11.23
CA PHE A 157 15.40 3.57 -10.90
C PHE A 157 15.54 2.66 -12.12
N GLY A 158 15.28 3.15 -13.33
CA GLY A 158 15.44 2.39 -14.58
C GLY A 158 14.46 1.23 -14.71
N VAL A 159 13.27 1.34 -14.11
CA VAL A 159 12.21 0.32 -14.13
C VAL A 159 10.92 0.91 -14.66
N GLU A 160 10.02 0.07 -15.20
CA GLU A 160 8.66 0.49 -15.56
C GLU A 160 7.78 0.56 -14.31
N VAL A 161 7.19 1.73 -14.03
CA VAL A 161 6.29 1.91 -12.87
C VAL A 161 4.85 1.63 -13.30
N LYS A 162 4.40 0.39 -13.08
CA LYS A 162 3.08 -0.10 -13.55
C LYS A 162 1.95 0.21 -12.58
N ALA A 163 2.23 0.25 -11.29
CA ALA A 163 1.23 0.34 -10.23
C ALA A 163 1.21 1.72 -9.57
N LEU A 164 0.01 2.23 -9.32
CA LEU A 164 -0.29 3.42 -8.54
C LEU A 164 -1.02 3.01 -7.26
N SER A 165 -0.61 3.52 -6.11
CA SER A 165 -1.41 3.52 -4.88
C SER A 165 -1.98 4.91 -4.69
N VAL A 166 -3.30 5.06 -4.60
CA VAL A 166 -3.91 6.39 -4.41
C VAL A 166 -3.84 6.80 -2.93
N PRO A 167 -3.36 8.01 -2.61
CA PRO A 167 -3.31 8.52 -1.25
C PRO A 167 -4.67 8.41 -0.55
N PHE A 168 -4.64 8.00 0.73
CA PHE A 168 -5.83 7.78 1.57
C PHE A 168 -6.80 6.71 1.03
N GLY A 169 -6.41 5.94 0.01
CA GLY A 169 -7.27 4.95 -0.65
C GLY A 169 -8.47 5.55 -1.39
N ARG A 170 -8.46 6.87 -1.67
CA ARG A 170 -9.58 7.57 -2.29
C ARG A 170 -9.50 7.51 -3.81
N LEU A 171 -10.41 6.77 -4.42
CA LEU A 171 -10.50 6.57 -5.85
C LEU A 171 -11.91 6.88 -6.36
N ASN A 172 -11.99 7.66 -7.44
CA ASN A 172 -13.19 7.86 -8.24
C ASN A 172 -12.87 7.65 -9.73
N GLN A 173 -13.89 7.64 -10.59
CA GLN A 173 -13.73 7.41 -12.03
C GLN A 173 -12.73 8.39 -12.66
N ARG A 174 -12.81 9.68 -12.33
CA ARG A 174 -11.91 10.71 -12.86
C ARG A 174 -10.44 10.42 -12.57
N VAL A 175 -10.12 10.00 -11.34
CA VAL A 175 -8.76 9.63 -10.94
C VAL A 175 -8.34 8.33 -11.64
N ALA A 176 -9.23 7.36 -11.76
CA ALA A 176 -8.93 6.10 -12.46
C ALA A 176 -8.59 6.34 -13.94
N ASP A 177 -9.42 7.11 -14.65
CA ASP A 177 -9.22 7.44 -16.05
C ASP A 177 -7.93 8.24 -16.27
N ALA A 178 -7.64 9.21 -15.40
CA ALA A 178 -6.40 9.96 -15.46
C ALA A 178 -5.17 9.05 -15.26
N ALA A 179 -5.20 8.15 -14.27
CA ALA A 179 -4.11 7.21 -14.02
C ALA A 179 -3.86 6.27 -15.22
N LEU A 180 -4.93 5.74 -15.82
CA LEU A 180 -4.83 4.93 -17.03
C LEU A 180 -4.29 5.73 -18.23
N GLY A 181 -4.74 6.97 -18.39
CA GLY A 181 -4.27 7.87 -19.46
C GLY A 181 -2.78 8.22 -19.37
N VAL A 182 -2.22 8.23 -18.16
CA VAL A 182 -0.78 8.41 -17.90
C VAL A 182 0.02 7.11 -18.11
N GLY A 183 -0.66 5.97 -18.23
CA GLY A 183 -0.04 4.67 -18.49
C GLY A 183 0.21 3.82 -17.26
N TYR A 184 -0.41 4.12 -16.10
CA TYR A 184 -0.51 3.12 -15.03
C TYR A 184 -1.40 1.97 -15.48
N LYS A 185 -1.03 0.74 -15.12
CA LYS A 185 -1.77 -0.49 -15.44
C LYS A 185 -2.60 -1.00 -14.26
N ILE A 186 -2.13 -0.68 -13.05
CA ILE A 186 -2.74 -1.12 -11.79
C ILE A 186 -2.99 0.10 -10.92
N ILE A 187 -4.19 0.20 -10.36
CA ILE A 187 -4.61 1.26 -9.46
C ILE A 187 -5.07 0.63 -8.15
N CYS A 188 -4.28 0.85 -7.12
CA CYS A 188 -4.49 0.31 -5.80
C CYS A 188 -5.19 1.32 -4.89
N GLY A 189 -6.28 0.90 -4.28
CA GLY A 189 -6.96 1.59 -3.19
C GLY A 189 -7.32 0.61 -2.08
N PHE A 190 -7.91 1.11 -1.00
CA PHE A 190 -8.48 0.23 0.02
C PHE A 190 -9.73 -0.45 -0.52
N PHE A 191 -9.92 -1.73 -0.18
CA PHE A 191 -11.15 -2.48 -0.48
C PHE A 191 -12.40 -1.75 0.05
N PRO A 192 -13.23 -1.16 -0.82
CA PRO A 192 -14.47 -0.49 -0.45
C PRO A 192 -15.68 -1.40 -0.69
N PHE A 193 -16.81 -1.08 -0.03
CA PHE A 193 -18.03 -1.88 -0.18
C PHE A 193 -18.55 -1.99 -1.61
N ARG A 194 -18.33 -0.98 -2.47
CA ARG A 194 -18.77 -1.02 -3.87
C ARG A 194 -18.23 -2.23 -4.64
N LEU A 195 -17.07 -2.77 -4.25
CA LEU A 195 -16.48 -3.95 -4.89
C LEU A 195 -17.17 -5.26 -4.53
N TYR A 196 -17.84 -5.37 -3.38
CA TYR A 196 -18.72 -6.52 -3.11
C TYR A 196 -19.89 -6.60 -4.11
N TYR A 197 -20.26 -5.46 -4.69
CA TYR A 197 -21.33 -5.34 -5.66
C TYR A 197 -20.81 -5.28 -7.11
N GLY A 198 -19.57 -5.71 -7.36
CA GLY A 198 -18.99 -5.79 -8.71
C GLY A 198 -18.68 -4.45 -9.37
N ARG A 199 -18.66 -3.33 -8.62
CA ARG A 199 -18.41 -1.98 -9.16
C ARG A 199 -16.92 -1.61 -9.03
N ALA A 200 -16.08 -2.29 -9.81
CA ALA A 200 -14.64 -2.02 -9.93
C ALA A 200 -14.35 -1.07 -11.08
N TYR A 201 -13.41 -0.14 -10.87
CA TYR A 201 -12.84 0.62 -11.97
C TYR A 201 -11.84 -0.23 -12.76
N ILE A 202 -11.60 0.12 -14.03
CA ILE A 202 -10.60 -0.56 -14.85
C ILE A 202 -9.22 -0.40 -14.19
N GLY A 203 -8.47 -1.51 -14.09
CA GLY A 203 -7.17 -1.55 -13.43
C GLY A 203 -7.23 -1.52 -11.89
N GLU A 204 -8.41 -1.44 -11.27
CA GLU A 204 -8.53 -1.35 -9.82
C GLU A 204 -8.22 -2.69 -9.14
N ILE A 205 -7.22 -2.70 -8.26
CA ILE A 205 -6.91 -3.83 -7.37
C ILE A 205 -7.15 -3.40 -5.92
N PRO A 206 -8.18 -3.97 -5.25
CA PRO A 206 -8.43 -3.64 -3.87
C PRO A 206 -7.42 -4.28 -2.92
N ARG A 207 -7.03 -3.50 -1.91
CA ARG A 207 -6.11 -3.94 -0.86
C ARG A 207 -6.79 -4.00 0.51
N LEU A 208 -6.36 -4.96 1.29
CA LEU A 208 -6.82 -5.19 2.66
C LEU A 208 -5.74 -4.66 3.61
N ALA A 209 -6.04 -3.54 4.26
CA ALA A 209 -5.17 -2.89 5.23
C ALA A 209 -4.95 -3.79 6.43
N VAL A 210 -3.71 -3.89 6.89
CA VAL A 210 -3.33 -4.56 8.14
C VAL A 210 -3.01 -3.50 9.17
N TYR A 211 -3.73 -3.56 10.29
CA TYR A 211 -3.65 -2.61 11.39
C TYR A 211 -2.90 -3.21 12.58
N SER A 212 -2.39 -2.35 13.47
CA SER A 212 -1.70 -2.74 14.71
C SER A 212 -2.53 -3.66 15.62
N ILE A 213 -3.86 -3.52 15.56
CA ILE A 213 -4.82 -4.36 16.30
C ILE A 213 -5.04 -5.75 15.68
N ASP A 214 -4.63 -5.98 14.43
CA ASP A 214 -4.89 -7.24 13.74
C ASP A 214 -3.96 -8.34 14.22
N SER A 215 -4.52 -9.45 14.70
CA SER A 215 -3.76 -10.65 15.02
C SER A 215 -3.51 -11.48 13.77
N VAL A 216 -2.81 -12.60 13.93
CA VAL A 216 -2.66 -13.61 12.87
C VAL A 216 -4.03 -14.08 12.37
N HIS A 217 -5.04 -14.18 13.25
CA HIS A 217 -6.37 -14.63 12.87
C HIS A 217 -7.05 -13.68 11.87
N GLU A 218 -6.99 -12.37 12.11
CA GLU A 218 -7.54 -11.35 11.20
C GLU A 218 -6.77 -11.35 9.87
N VAL A 219 -5.43 -11.45 9.90
CA VAL A 219 -4.61 -11.52 8.69
C VAL A 219 -4.96 -12.76 7.84
N LEU A 220 -5.08 -13.93 8.46
CA LEU A 220 -5.52 -15.15 7.75
C LEU A 220 -6.97 -15.05 7.25
N SER A 221 -7.84 -14.34 7.97
CA SER A 221 -9.23 -14.11 7.56
C SER A 221 -9.34 -13.22 6.32
N LYS A 222 -8.45 -12.25 6.15
CA LYS A 222 -8.37 -11.38 4.96
C LYS A 222 -7.99 -12.17 3.70
N VAL A 223 -7.09 -13.13 3.84
CA VAL A 223 -6.53 -13.87 2.70
C VAL A 223 -7.18 -15.23 2.48
N GLY A 224 -8.02 -15.68 3.42
CA GLY A 224 -8.73 -16.95 3.34
C GLY A 224 -9.98 -16.93 2.46
N ASN A 225 -10.60 -18.11 2.36
CA ASN A 225 -11.74 -18.35 1.47
C ASN A 225 -13.12 -18.07 2.08
N ASN A 226 -13.20 -17.85 3.39
CA ASN A 226 -14.45 -17.61 4.09
C ASN A 226 -14.99 -16.20 3.82
N LYS A 227 -16.04 -16.11 3.00
CA LYS A 227 -16.66 -14.83 2.59
C LYS A 227 -17.16 -14.00 3.77
N SER A 228 -17.72 -14.64 4.80
CA SER A 228 -18.26 -13.94 5.97
C SER A 228 -17.15 -13.33 6.83
N ARG A 229 -16.02 -14.04 7.00
CA ARG A 229 -14.84 -13.50 7.68
C ARG A 229 -14.24 -12.33 6.89
N LEU A 230 -14.08 -12.48 5.59
CA LEU A 230 -13.62 -11.39 4.73
C LEU A 230 -14.55 -10.16 4.81
N PHE A 231 -15.87 -10.37 4.81
CA PHE A 231 -16.83 -9.27 4.91
C PHE A 231 -16.64 -8.47 6.20
N ARG A 232 -16.43 -9.14 7.34
CA ARG A 232 -16.12 -8.48 8.62
C ARG A 232 -14.83 -7.65 8.54
N GLU A 233 -13.79 -8.18 7.91
CA GLU A 233 -12.52 -7.48 7.74
C GLU A 233 -12.65 -6.23 6.84
N VAL A 234 -13.42 -6.33 5.75
CA VAL A 234 -13.70 -5.17 4.90
C VAL A 234 -14.58 -4.14 5.63
N LEU A 235 -15.58 -4.58 6.40
CA LEU A 235 -16.39 -3.68 7.21
C LEU A 235 -15.55 -2.91 8.23
N LYS A 236 -14.70 -3.62 8.98
CA LYS A 236 -13.75 -3.01 9.93
C LYS A 236 -12.87 -1.96 9.24
N GLN A 237 -12.26 -2.31 8.11
CA GLN A 237 -11.43 -1.39 7.33
C GLN A 237 -12.20 -0.14 6.89
N ASN A 238 -13.43 -0.28 6.39
CA ASN A 238 -14.23 0.86 5.94
C ASN A 238 -14.60 1.79 7.10
N ILE A 239 -14.88 1.25 8.29
CA ILE A 239 -15.13 2.05 9.50
C ILE A 239 -13.86 2.82 9.90
N ILE A 240 -12.71 2.16 9.97
CA ILE A 240 -11.43 2.79 10.33
C ILE A 240 -11.08 3.91 9.33
N ASN A 241 -11.21 3.61 8.03
CA ASN A 241 -10.93 4.59 6.98
C ASN A 241 -11.89 5.78 7.03
N PHE A 242 -13.17 5.56 7.35
CA PHE A 242 -14.14 6.65 7.52
C PHE A 242 -13.74 7.58 8.67
N CYS A 243 -13.38 7.03 9.83
CA CYS A 243 -12.93 7.81 10.98
C CYS A 243 -11.65 8.61 10.68
N ALA A 244 -10.64 7.98 10.07
CA ALA A 244 -9.39 8.65 9.70
C ALA A 244 -9.62 9.80 8.71
N ASN A 245 -10.52 9.60 7.74
CA ASN A 245 -10.89 10.60 6.75
C ASN A 245 -11.59 11.82 7.37
N GLY A 246 -12.40 11.64 8.41
CA GLY A 246 -13.00 12.74 9.17
C GLY A 246 -11.94 13.63 9.82
N THR A 247 -10.90 13.02 10.40
CA THR A 247 -9.78 13.76 11.00
C THR A 247 -9.00 14.59 9.99
N ILE A 248 -8.79 14.07 8.77
CA ILE A 248 -8.11 14.80 7.69
C ILE A 248 -8.93 16.01 7.23
N LEU A 249 -10.25 15.84 7.07
CA LEU A 249 -11.14 16.93 6.63
C LEU A 249 -11.12 18.11 7.62
N VAL A 250 -11.20 17.81 8.92
CA VAL A 250 -11.13 18.84 9.98
C VAL A 250 -9.80 19.60 9.92
N LYS A 251 -8.68 18.91 9.64
CA LYS A 251 -7.36 19.55 9.51
C LYS A 251 -7.20 20.39 8.25
N SER A 252 -7.96 20.12 7.19
CA SER A 252 -7.92 20.93 5.95
C SER A 252 -8.79 22.19 6.01
N LEU A 253 -9.59 22.36 7.07
CA LEU A 253 -10.51 23.48 7.28
C LEU A 253 -10.00 24.52 8.29
N GLY A 254 -8.84 24.30 8.91
CA GLY A 254 -8.17 25.22 9.83
C GLY A 254 -6.76 25.54 9.36
#